data_AF-A0A7J9X1V5-F1
#
_entry.id   AF-A0A7J9X1V5-F1
#
_cell.length_a   1.000
_cell.length_b   1.000
_cell.length_c   1.000
_cell.angle_alpha   90.00
_cell.angle_beta   90.00
_cell.angle_gamma   90.00
#
_symmetry.space_group_name_H-M   'P 1'
#
loop_
_entity.id
_entity.type
_entity.pdbx_description
1 polymer ?
#
loop_
_entity_poly.entity_id
_entity_poly.type
_entity_poly.pdbx_seq_one_letter_code
_entity_poly.pdbx_strand_id
1 'polypeptide(L)'
;MAAYLERSRSGAGGHVWVFFSAPVPAVAARRLAAGLLREAMIERGEIDLESYDRFFPNQDFVPKGSFGNLIALPLDRTAREQGNTEFVDPATLEPYPDQWRFLTGATRLAPTGLDQALASLPAVKVGPDALTDQIRSTRNRLPAPDAVACSQRAGLSVDKSGLPPWLLSDIKHLASLHNPQFYERQRLRLSTFRVPRFIRCYREDITHLHLPRGLLEGLKDLLRQAGTRLDLRDNRSMTDEIELSFGGTLTRAQAEAVDGVLKHDLGVLVAPPGVGKTVMACSVIAHRGVPTIVLVHRKPLLDQWRAQITGLLDLPSSAVGQIGGGRNKPTRVIDLAMIQSLTRAEELEKLFATYGLVVVDECHHLPAVSFESVVRQAPGRHFLGLTATPYRRDGLEGIIAMQCGSIRHRIDASGDPAEELTRELLVRETDFALDLTDDTPIQDVFAALVAHEPRNKLICEDVLEALSRGRRCLILSQRREHCRILNQLLRDAGKAPLVLDGSLGKKARDEILLIIDSASSDTELCVISTGQYLGEGFDCPQLDTLFLAFPVSFKGRIVQYAGRLLRTHEGKSAVTVYDYADPAVPVLKKMHTKRLRAYANLGFPKLRGKGART
;
A
#
# COMPACT_ATOMS: atom_id res chain seq x y z
N MET A 1 23.37 -20.86 -25.52
CA MET A 1 22.42 -20.08 -26.35
C MET A 1 23.21 -19.01 -27.08
N ALA A 2 22.98 -18.80 -28.38
CA ALA A 2 23.66 -17.74 -29.14
C ALA A 2 22.92 -16.41 -29.00
N ALA A 3 23.66 -15.32 -28.83
CA ALA A 3 23.17 -13.95 -28.81
C ALA A 3 24.12 -13.05 -29.59
N TYR A 4 23.61 -12.00 -30.21
CA TYR A 4 24.35 -11.16 -31.16
C TYR A 4 24.27 -9.70 -30.76
N LEU A 5 25.37 -8.96 -30.89
CA LEU A 5 25.46 -7.55 -30.50
C LEU A 5 25.30 -6.66 -31.74
N GLU A 6 24.40 -5.69 -31.65
CA GLU A 6 24.22 -4.61 -32.61
C GLU A 6 24.60 -3.29 -31.94
N ARG A 7 25.38 -2.44 -32.62
CA ARG A 7 25.65 -1.09 -32.14
C ARG A 7 24.40 -0.22 -32.25
N SER A 8 24.07 0.55 -31.21
CA SER A 8 22.86 1.37 -31.19
C SER A 8 22.90 2.46 -32.26
N ARG A 9 21.74 3.02 -32.58
CA ARG A 9 21.61 4.14 -33.54
C ARG A 9 22.46 5.37 -33.17
N SER A 10 22.67 5.62 -31.88
CA SER A 10 23.48 6.74 -31.39
C SER A 10 24.98 6.43 -31.30
N GLY A 11 25.39 5.17 -31.48
CA GLY A 11 26.76 4.70 -31.25
C GLY A 11 27.17 4.60 -29.78
N ALA A 12 26.42 5.22 -28.86
CA ALA A 12 26.71 5.25 -27.42
C ALA A 12 26.15 4.05 -26.64
N GLY A 13 25.77 2.97 -27.32
CA GLY A 13 25.23 1.76 -26.69
C GLY A 13 25.07 0.61 -27.68
N GLY A 14 24.34 -0.43 -27.30
CA GLY A 14 24.07 -1.57 -28.17
C GLY A 14 22.80 -2.34 -27.81
N HIS A 15 22.32 -3.13 -28.74
CA HIS A 15 21.20 -4.05 -28.57
C HIS A 15 21.70 -5.49 -28.64
N VAL A 16 21.18 -6.35 -27.75
CA VAL A 16 21.45 -7.79 -27.77
C VAL A 16 20.27 -8.49 -28.42
N TRP A 17 20.55 -9.22 -29.49
CA TRP A 17 19.56 -9.94 -30.29
C TRP A 17 19.64 -11.45 -30.06
N VAL A 18 18.48 -12.07 -29.86
CA VAL A 18 18.30 -13.52 -29.91
C VAL A 18 17.30 -13.82 -31.02
N PHE A 19 17.72 -14.54 -32.04
CA PHE A 19 16.85 -14.93 -33.15
C PHE A 19 16.18 -16.26 -32.84
N PHE A 20 14.88 -16.38 -33.10
CA PHE A 20 14.12 -17.63 -32.91
C PHE A 20 13.88 -18.33 -34.25
N SER A 21 13.90 -19.66 -34.26
CA SER A 21 13.65 -20.45 -35.48
C SER A 21 12.17 -20.55 -35.85
N ALA A 22 11.28 -20.29 -34.89
CA ALA A 22 9.83 -20.25 -35.06
C ALA A 22 9.23 -19.17 -34.14
N PRO A 23 7.98 -18.70 -34.39
CA PRO A 23 7.30 -17.77 -33.49
C PRO A 23 7.22 -18.31 -32.06
N VAL A 24 7.55 -17.48 -31.08
CA VAL A 24 7.47 -17.80 -29.65
C VAL A 24 6.55 -16.81 -28.92
N PRO A 25 5.90 -17.21 -27.80
CA PRO A 25 5.15 -16.27 -26.98
C PRO A 25 6.03 -15.12 -26.48
N ALA A 26 5.58 -13.88 -26.64
CA ALA A 26 6.30 -12.70 -26.15
C ALA A 26 6.62 -12.78 -24.64
N VAL A 27 5.70 -13.35 -23.84
CA VAL A 27 5.89 -13.62 -22.41
C VAL A 27 7.15 -14.48 -22.17
N ALA A 28 7.33 -15.53 -22.96
CA ALA A 28 8.44 -16.48 -22.80
C ALA A 28 9.77 -15.82 -23.19
N ALA A 29 9.82 -15.11 -24.31
CA ALA A 29 10.99 -14.35 -24.74
C ALA A 29 11.41 -13.28 -23.69
N ARG A 30 10.45 -12.57 -23.11
CA ARG A 30 10.71 -11.57 -22.06
C ARG A 30 11.17 -12.20 -20.75
N ARG A 31 10.65 -13.36 -20.38
CA ARG A 31 11.14 -14.10 -19.20
C ARG A 31 12.58 -14.52 -19.38
N LEU A 32 12.96 -14.98 -20.58
CA LEU A 32 14.34 -15.30 -20.93
C LEU A 32 15.22 -14.04 -20.81
N ALA A 33 14.83 -12.92 -21.43
CA ALA A 33 15.57 -11.67 -21.34
C ALA A 33 15.73 -11.17 -19.89
N ALA A 34 14.69 -11.26 -19.07
CA ALA A 34 14.75 -10.89 -17.64
C ALA A 34 15.69 -11.80 -16.83
N GLY A 35 15.69 -13.11 -17.10
CA GLY A 35 16.63 -14.04 -16.47
C GLY A 35 18.08 -13.77 -16.90
N LEU A 36 18.32 -13.56 -18.19
CA LEU A 36 19.66 -13.23 -18.70
C LEU A 36 20.17 -11.90 -18.15
N LEU A 37 19.31 -10.88 -18.05
CA LEU A 37 19.69 -9.61 -17.43
C LEU A 37 20.01 -9.78 -15.95
N ARG A 38 19.26 -10.62 -15.22
CA ARG A 38 19.57 -10.95 -13.83
C ARG A 38 20.96 -11.57 -13.70
N GLU A 39 21.29 -12.55 -14.54
CA GLU A 39 22.62 -13.17 -14.58
C GLU A 39 23.69 -12.14 -14.99
N ALA A 40 23.41 -11.25 -15.95
CA ALA A 40 24.32 -10.19 -16.34
C ALA A 40 24.57 -9.19 -15.18
N MET A 41 23.53 -8.83 -14.41
CA MET A 41 23.67 -8.01 -13.20
C MET A 41 24.50 -8.71 -12.11
N ILE A 42 24.39 -10.04 -12.04
CA ILE A 42 25.20 -10.89 -11.15
C ILE A 42 26.67 -10.89 -11.58
N GLU A 43 26.97 -10.74 -12.87
CA GLU A 43 28.34 -10.61 -13.39
C GLU A 43 28.85 -9.16 -13.39
N ARG A 44 27.96 -8.17 -13.52
CA ARG A 44 28.26 -6.73 -13.65
C ARG A 44 27.38 -5.89 -12.72
N GLY A 45 27.92 -5.48 -11.58
CA GLY A 45 27.15 -4.84 -10.49
C GLY A 45 26.70 -3.40 -10.80
N GLU A 46 27.28 -2.80 -11.84
CA GLU A 46 26.93 -1.49 -12.37
C GLU A 46 25.58 -1.48 -13.10
N ILE A 47 25.10 -2.64 -13.55
CA ILE A 47 23.82 -2.73 -14.25
C ILE A 47 22.69 -2.47 -13.24
N ASP A 48 21.88 -1.47 -13.53
CA ASP A 48 20.76 -1.04 -12.68
C ASP A 48 19.43 -1.71 -13.06
N LEU A 49 18.47 -1.71 -12.14
CA LEU A 49 17.15 -2.33 -12.32
C LEU A 49 16.33 -1.70 -13.46
N GLU A 50 16.63 -0.48 -13.88
CA GLU A 50 15.99 0.17 -15.04
C GLU A 50 16.26 -0.58 -16.35
N SER A 51 17.31 -1.41 -16.41
CA SER A 51 17.61 -2.25 -17.57
C SER A 51 16.51 -3.28 -17.85
N TYR A 52 15.69 -3.66 -16.85
CA TYR A 52 14.54 -4.57 -17.04
C TYR A 52 13.42 -3.97 -17.90
N ASP A 53 13.42 -2.65 -18.08
CA ASP A 53 12.42 -1.93 -18.86
C ASP A 53 12.82 -1.73 -20.32
N ARG A 54 14.03 -2.18 -20.70
CA ARG A 54 14.62 -2.02 -22.05
C ARG A 54 14.43 -3.25 -22.97
N PHE A 55 13.48 -4.13 -22.65
CA PHE A 55 13.22 -5.33 -23.45
C PHE A 55 12.19 -5.09 -24.56
N PHE A 56 12.43 -5.71 -25.72
CA PHE A 56 11.49 -5.76 -26.82
C PHE A 56 11.09 -7.22 -27.13
N PRO A 57 9.78 -7.52 -27.28
CA PRO A 57 8.65 -6.62 -27.10
C PRO A 57 8.50 -6.15 -25.63
N ASN A 58 8.06 -4.91 -25.39
CA ASN A 58 7.87 -4.38 -24.02
C ASN A 58 6.56 -4.84 -23.35
N GLN A 59 5.75 -5.60 -24.09
CA GLN A 59 4.40 -6.04 -23.75
C GLN A 59 4.19 -7.49 -24.18
N ASP A 60 3.31 -8.18 -23.46
CA ASP A 60 3.07 -9.62 -23.67
C ASP A 60 2.06 -9.89 -24.79
N PHE A 61 1.23 -8.90 -25.10
CA PHE A 61 0.17 -8.99 -26.09
C PHE A 61 0.13 -7.69 -26.90
N VAL A 62 -0.26 -7.79 -28.17
CA VAL A 62 -0.52 -6.63 -29.03
C VAL A 62 -2.04 -6.51 -29.24
N PRO A 63 -2.65 -5.33 -29.03
CA PRO A 63 -4.05 -5.11 -29.35
C PRO A 63 -4.38 -5.41 -30.81
N LYS A 64 -5.60 -5.87 -31.10
CA LYS A 64 -6.04 -6.18 -32.48
C LYS A 64 -5.98 -4.89 -33.32
N GLY A 65 -5.23 -4.91 -34.43
CA GLY A 65 -5.01 -3.73 -35.29
C GLY A 65 -3.85 -2.81 -34.85
N SER A 66 -3.14 -3.12 -33.77
CA SER A 66 -1.90 -2.43 -33.38
C SER A 66 -0.69 -3.16 -33.95
N PHE A 67 0.35 -2.41 -34.34
CA PHE A 67 1.66 -2.96 -34.76
C PHE A 67 2.59 -3.24 -33.56
N GLY A 68 2.15 -2.96 -32.33
CA GLY A 68 2.95 -3.11 -31.13
C GLY A 68 4.00 -2.00 -30.98
N ASN A 69 5.16 -2.34 -30.43
CA ASN A 69 6.22 -1.36 -30.20
C ASN A 69 7.03 -1.14 -31.47
N LEU A 70 7.19 0.13 -31.82
CA LEU A 70 8.14 0.53 -32.85
C LEU A 70 9.55 0.36 -32.28
N ILE A 71 10.32 -0.50 -32.94
CA ILE A 71 11.75 -0.63 -32.71
C ILE A 71 12.49 -0.04 -33.92
N ALA A 72 13.60 0.64 -33.67
CA ALA A 72 14.54 0.91 -34.74
C ALA A 72 15.14 -0.43 -35.17
N LEU A 73 14.99 -0.79 -36.44
CA LEU A 73 15.58 -2.01 -36.97
C LEU A 73 17.09 -1.80 -37.19
N PRO A 74 17.88 -2.88 -37.07
CA PRO A 74 19.28 -2.83 -37.46
C PRO A 74 19.41 -2.48 -38.94
N LEU A 75 20.60 -1.99 -39.32
CA LEU A 75 20.96 -1.61 -40.69
C LEU A 75 20.18 -0.40 -41.24
N ASP A 76 19.70 0.50 -40.37
CA ASP A 76 19.19 1.82 -40.76
C ASP A 76 20.22 2.58 -41.59
N ARG A 77 19.86 2.98 -42.82
CA ARG A 77 20.79 3.55 -43.80
C ARG A 77 21.57 4.74 -43.24
N THR A 78 20.88 5.73 -42.68
CA THR A 78 21.51 6.97 -42.21
C THR A 78 22.47 6.71 -41.04
N ALA A 79 22.08 5.85 -40.09
CA ALA A 79 22.95 5.50 -38.98
C ALA A 79 24.12 4.60 -39.42
N ARG A 80 23.90 3.71 -40.39
CA ARG A 80 24.92 2.80 -40.92
C ARG A 80 26.01 3.52 -41.69
N GLU A 81 25.69 4.61 -42.39
CA GLU A 81 26.70 5.49 -43.00
C GLU A 81 27.71 6.04 -41.97
N GLN A 82 27.35 6.04 -40.67
CA GLN A 82 28.20 6.44 -39.55
C GLN A 82 28.78 5.23 -38.77
N GLY A 83 28.63 4.01 -39.28
CA GLY A 83 29.08 2.78 -38.61
C GLY A 83 28.24 2.38 -37.39
N ASN A 84 26.99 2.85 -37.31
CA ASN A 84 26.01 2.49 -36.28
C ASN A 84 24.94 1.56 -36.85
N THR A 85 24.09 0.96 -35.99
CA THR A 85 23.08 -0.05 -36.37
C THR A 85 23.63 -1.29 -37.08
N GLU A 86 24.93 -1.53 -36.98
CA GLU A 86 25.60 -2.72 -37.52
C GLU A 86 25.82 -3.75 -36.41
N PHE A 87 25.74 -5.03 -36.77
CA PHE A 87 26.18 -6.12 -35.92
C PHE A 87 27.70 -6.12 -35.84
N VAL A 88 28.20 -6.31 -34.62
CA VAL A 88 29.62 -6.25 -34.29
C VAL A 88 30.08 -7.54 -33.63
N ASP A 89 31.36 -7.84 -33.76
CA ASP A 89 32.01 -8.88 -32.96
C ASP A 89 32.08 -8.41 -31.49
N PRO A 90 31.51 -9.15 -30.52
CA PRO A 90 31.56 -8.74 -29.11
C PRO A 90 32.97 -8.64 -28.53
N ALA A 91 33.97 -9.31 -29.11
CA ALA A 91 35.35 -9.30 -28.63
C ALA A 91 36.13 -8.07 -29.12
N THR A 92 35.91 -7.64 -30.37
CA THR A 92 36.63 -6.50 -30.97
C THR A 92 35.80 -5.23 -31.04
N LEU A 93 34.48 -5.34 -30.91
CA LEU A 93 33.47 -4.30 -31.15
C LEU A 93 33.49 -3.73 -32.58
N GLU A 94 34.15 -4.40 -33.51
CA GLU A 94 34.21 -4.03 -34.92
C GLU A 94 33.00 -4.61 -35.69
N PRO A 95 32.44 -3.85 -36.65
CA PRO A 95 31.37 -4.36 -37.50
C PRO A 95 31.80 -5.57 -38.32
N TYR A 96 30.92 -6.57 -38.45
CA TYR A 96 31.16 -7.66 -39.40
C TYR A 96 31.27 -7.10 -40.83
N PRO A 97 32.26 -7.52 -41.63
CA PRO A 97 32.48 -6.99 -42.98
C PRO A 97 31.27 -7.17 -43.91
N ASP A 98 30.54 -8.28 -43.75
CA ASP A 98 29.30 -8.55 -44.45
C ASP A 98 28.18 -8.88 -43.45
N GLN A 99 27.37 -7.86 -43.17
CA GLN A 99 26.22 -7.92 -42.27
C GLN A 99 25.19 -8.97 -42.70
N TRP A 100 24.96 -9.14 -44.00
CA TRP A 100 23.94 -10.06 -44.53
C TRP A 100 24.41 -11.51 -44.49
N ARG A 101 25.68 -11.76 -44.81
CA ARG A 101 26.29 -13.08 -44.64
C ARG A 101 26.28 -13.49 -43.17
N PHE A 102 26.62 -12.57 -42.26
CA PHE A 102 26.53 -12.80 -40.83
C PHE A 102 25.10 -13.17 -40.40
N LEU A 103 24.10 -12.37 -40.77
CA LEU A 103 22.69 -12.63 -40.40
C LEU A 103 22.16 -13.94 -40.97
N THR A 104 22.57 -14.32 -42.18
CA THR A 104 22.19 -15.60 -42.80
C THR A 104 22.77 -16.79 -42.04
N GLY A 105 23.97 -16.64 -41.49
CA GLY A 105 24.65 -17.66 -40.67
C GLY A 105 24.26 -17.65 -39.19
N ALA A 106 23.45 -16.70 -38.73
CA ALA A 106 23.09 -16.58 -37.32
C ALA A 106 22.29 -17.81 -36.85
N THR A 107 22.83 -18.51 -35.86
CA THR A 107 22.17 -19.59 -35.14
C THR A 107 20.90 -19.07 -34.48
N ARG A 108 19.78 -19.78 -34.70
CA ARG A 108 18.45 -19.44 -34.17
C ARG A 108 18.06 -20.39 -33.04
N LEU A 109 17.45 -19.87 -31.99
CA LEU A 109 16.95 -20.62 -30.86
C LEU A 109 15.58 -21.26 -31.18
N ALA A 110 15.48 -22.58 -31.02
CA ALA A 110 14.21 -23.29 -31.15
C ALA A 110 13.29 -23.05 -29.94
N PRO A 111 11.94 -23.09 -30.11
CA PRO A 111 11.00 -22.95 -29.00
C PRO A 111 11.26 -23.94 -27.84
N THR A 112 11.61 -25.19 -28.15
CA THR A 112 11.98 -26.20 -27.13
C THR A 112 13.23 -25.80 -26.33
N GLY A 113 14.20 -25.18 -26.98
CA GLY A 113 15.40 -24.63 -26.32
C GLY A 113 15.09 -23.42 -25.43
N LEU A 114 14.10 -22.60 -25.82
CA LEU A 114 13.59 -21.51 -24.97
C LEU A 114 12.95 -22.07 -23.69
N ASP A 115 12.10 -23.10 -23.80
CA ASP A 115 11.46 -23.72 -22.64
C ASP A 115 12.48 -24.35 -21.68
N GLN A 116 13.51 -25.03 -22.21
CA GLN A 116 14.62 -25.55 -21.42
C GLN A 116 15.39 -24.44 -20.70
N ALA A 117 15.70 -23.33 -21.39
CA ALA A 117 16.35 -22.19 -20.78
C ALA A 117 15.49 -21.59 -19.64
N LEU A 118 14.17 -21.45 -19.86
CA LEU A 118 13.23 -20.94 -18.87
C LEU A 118 13.06 -21.86 -17.65
N ALA A 119 13.21 -23.17 -17.82
CA ALA A 119 13.19 -24.12 -16.71
C ALA A 119 14.46 -24.03 -15.84
N SER A 120 15.60 -23.65 -16.46
CA SER A 120 16.87 -23.48 -15.75
C SER A 120 17.03 -22.09 -15.09
N LEU A 121 16.37 -21.06 -15.62
CA LEU A 121 16.51 -19.69 -15.13
C LEU A 121 15.60 -19.44 -13.92
N PRO A 122 16.15 -18.89 -12.82
CA PRO A 122 15.37 -18.54 -11.65
C PRO A 122 14.36 -17.42 -11.96
N ALA A 123 13.20 -17.45 -11.28
CA ALA A 123 12.27 -16.34 -11.35
C ALA A 123 12.87 -15.13 -10.59
N VAL A 124 12.82 -13.95 -11.20
CA VAL A 124 13.25 -12.71 -10.53
C VAL A 124 12.26 -12.39 -9.41
N LYS A 125 12.68 -12.61 -8.16
CA LYS A 125 11.95 -12.24 -6.94
C LYS A 125 12.50 -10.91 -6.42
N VAL A 126 11.63 -10.05 -5.90
CA VAL A 126 12.01 -8.78 -5.25
C VAL A 126 11.22 -8.58 -3.96
N GLY A 127 11.82 -7.84 -3.03
CA GLY A 127 11.18 -7.40 -1.79
C GLY A 127 11.61 -8.17 -0.54
N PRO A 128 11.07 -7.81 0.63
CA PRO A 128 11.50 -8.35 1.92
C PRO A 128 11.24 -9.86 2.06
N ASP A 129 10.18 -10.36 1.41
CA ASP A 129 9.82 -11.78 1.39
C ASP A 129 10.56 -12.58 0.32
N ALA A 130 11.39 -11.91 -0.51
CA ALA A 130 12.23 -12.55 -1.51
C ALA A 130 13.54 -13.09 -0.90
N LEU A 131 13.47 -13.69 0.28
CA LEU A 131 14.60 -14.46 0.82
C LEU A 131 14.88 -15.62 -0.13
N THR A 132 16.08 -15.60 -0.71
CA THR A 132 16.37 -16.28 -1.97
C THR A 132 16.77 -17.73 -1.72
N ASP A 133 15.82 -18.67 -1.90
CA ASP A 133 16.13 -20.06 -2.27
C ASP A 133 16.65 -20.08 -3.72
N GLN A 134 17.88 -19.64 -3.95
CA GLN A 134 18.65 -19.85 -5.20
C GLN A 134 20.05 -19.28 -5.08
N ILE A 135 20.82 -19.77 -4.11
CA ILE A 135 22.25 -19.48 -4.00
C ILE A 135 23.03 -20.77 -4.18
N ARG A 136 23.21 -21.24 -5.41
CA ARG A 136 24.07 -22.42 -5.66
C ARG A 136 24.97 -22.36 -6.89
N SER A 137 24.73 -21.54 -7.91
CA SER A 137 25.55 -21.55 -9.13
C SER A 137 26.58 -20.41 -9.26
N THR A 138 26.44 -19.29 -8.56
CA THR A 138 27.24 -18.07 -8.79
C THR A 138 28.24 -17.71 -7.69
N ARG A 139 28.18 -18.34 -6.50
CA ARG A 139 29.19 -18.15 -5.43
C ARG A 139 30.63 -18.47 -5.86
N ASN A 140 30.78 -19.33 -6.87
CA ASN A 140 32.09 -19.90 -7.22
C ASN A 140 32.98 -19.01 -8.11
N ARG A 141 32.52 -17.84 -8.57
CA ARG A 141 33.33 -16.97 -9.45
C ARG A 141 33.96 -15.76 -8.76
N LEU A 142 33.29 -15.18 -7.76
CA LEU A 142 33.79 -14.05 -6.97
C LEU A 142 33.35 -14.22 -5.51
N PRO A 143 34.27 -14.46 -4.56
CA PRO A 143 33.91 -14.62 -3.16
C PRO A 143 33.36 -13.30 -2.60
N ALA A 144 32.38 -13.41 -1.69
CA ALA A 144 31.95 -12.26 -0.91
C ALA A 144 33.07 -11.85 0.07
N PRO A 145 33.17 -10.57 0.46
CA PRO A 145 34.13 -10.13 1.46
C PRO A 145 33.80 -10.75 2.83
N ASP A 146 34.80 -10.84 3.72
CA ASP A 146 34.60 -11.34 5.09
C ASP A 146 33.63 -10.48 5.89
N ALA A 147 33.68 -9.16 5.66
CA ALA A 147 32.81 -8.19 6.31
C ALA A 147 32.40 -7.06 5.37
N VAL A 148 31.21 -6.53 5.61
CA VAL A 148 30.67 -5.36 4.92
C VAL A 148 30.34 -4.29 5.94
N ALA A 149 30.94 -3.11 5.78
CA ALA A 149 30.67 -1.97 6.62
C ALA A 149 29.27 -1.42 6.32
N CYS A 150 28.51 -1.14 7.37
CA CYS A 150 27.21 -0.49 7.24
C CYS A 150 27.02 0.51 8.38
N SER A 151 26.46 1.68 8.07
CA SER A 151 26.00 2.62 9.09
C SER A 151 24.48 2.70 9.11
N GLN A 152 23.90 2.75 10.32
CA GLN A 152 22.47 2.92 10.51
C GLN A 152 22.19 4.30 11.09
N ARG A 153 21.40 5.10 10.37
CA ARG A 153 20.89 6.40 10.83
C ARG A 153 19.38 6.43 10.55
N ALA A 154 18.93 7.27 9.62
CA ALA A 154 17.55 7.24 9.14
C ALA A 154 17.27 6.05 8.20
N GLY A 155 18.31 5.44 7.65
CA GLY A 155 18.26 4.18 6.90
C GLY A 155 19.55 3.43 7.11
N LEU A 156 19.78 2.41 6.29
CA LEU A 156 21.03 1.67 6.24
C LEU A 156 21.87 2.22 5.10
N SER A 157 23.13 2.55 5.34
CA SER A 157 24.10 2.91 4.32
C SER A 157 25.15 1.81 4.26
N VAL A 158 25.05 0.96 3.24
CA VAL A 158 25.93 -0.19 3.02
C VAL A 158 27.09 0.24 2.13
N ASP A 159 28.32 0.02 2.58
CA ASP A 159 29.52 0.29 1.79
C ASP A 159 29.58 -0.69 0.60
N LYS A 160 29.80 -0.15 -0.60
CA LYS A 160 29.91 -0.93 -1.83
C LYS A 160 31.32 -1.45 -2.09
N SER A 161 32.33 -0.91 -1.41
CA SER A 161 33.73 -1.30 -1.61
C SER A 161 33.92 -2.80 -1.33
N GLY A 162 34.41 -3.52 -2.34
CA GLY A 162 34.65 -4.96 -2.24
C GLY A 162 33.42 -5.85 -2.35
N LEU A 163 32.21 -5.30 -2.53
CA LEU A 163 31.02 -6.11 -2.81
C LEU A 163 31.09 -6.69 -4.22
N PRO A 164 30.97 -8.02 -4.40
CA PRO A 164 30.86 -8.59 -5.72
C PRO A 164 29.52 -8.20 -6.36
N PRO A 165 29.47 -8.04 -7.70
CA PRO A 165 28.28 -7.72 -8.48
C PRO A 165 27.00 -8.46 -8.08
N TRP A 166 27.07 -9.77 -7.87
CA TRP A 166 25.94 -10.59 -7.47
C TRP A 166 25.36 -10.19 -6.11
N LEU A 167 26.22 -9.91 -5.12
CA LEU A 167 25.79 -9.53 -3.79
C LEU A 167 25.17 -8.13 -3.80
N LEU A 168 25.75 -7.21 -4.56
CA LEU A 168 25.18 -5.89 -4.78
C LEU A 168 23.80 -5.98 -5.44
N SER A 169 23.65 -6.84 -6.46
CA SER A 169 22.38 -7.09 -7.14
C SER A 169 21.33 -7.64 -6.18
N ASP A 170 21.68 -8.62 -5.34
CA ASP A 170 20.76 -9.19 -4.34
C ASP A 170 20.30 -8.16 -3.32
N ILE A 171 21.21 -7.30 -2.83
CA ILE A 171 20.84 -6.20 -1.93
C ILE A 171 19.90 -5.20 -2.62
N LYS A 172 20.14 -4.87 -3.90
CA LYS A 172 19.23 -4.01 -4.69
C LYS A 172 17.83 -4.62 -4.82
N HIS A 173 17.72 -5.93 -5.06
CA HIS A 173 16.44 -6.64 -5.19
C HIS A 173 15.69 -6.76 -3.85
N LEU A 174 16.41 -6.94 -2.74
CA LEU A 174 15.85 -6.91 -1.38
C LEU A 174 15.15 -5.56 -1.11
N ALA A 175 15.74 -4.47 -1.60
CA ALA A 175 15.22 -3.10 -1.46
C ALA A 175 14.37 -2.63 -2.65
N SER A 176 13.69 -3.55 -3.33
CA SER A 176 12.78 -3.24 -4.44
C SER A 176 11.47 -3.99 -4.35
N LEU A 177 10.43 -3.47 -5.01
CA LEU A 177 9.11 -4.10 -5.09
C LEU A 177 8.67 -4.22 -6.54
N HIS A 178 7.83 -5.21 -6.85
CA HIS A 178 7.13 -5.25 -8.13
C HIS A 178 6.24 -4.00 -8.26
N ASN A 179 6.25 -3.32 -9.40
CA ASN A 179 5.36 -2.18 -9.65
C ASN A 179 3.98 -2.66 -10.14
N PRO A 180 2.92 -2.64 -9.32
CA PRO A 180 1.65 -3.24 -9.72
C PRO A 180 0.97 -2.46 -10.86
N GLN A 181 1.28 -1.17 -11.01
CA GLN A 181 0.85 -0.36 -12.14
C GLN A 181 1.43 -0.86 -13.47
N PHE A 182 2.69 -1.32 -13.48
CA PHE A 182 3.30 -1.91 -14.67
C PHE A 182 2.55 -3.17 -15.12
N TYR A 183 2.33 -4.10 -14.18
CA TYR A 183 1.64 -5.36 -14.45
C TYR A 183 0.17 -5.15 -14.79
N GLU A 184 -0.50 -4.15 -14.20
CA GLU A 184 -1.87 -3.79 -14.56
C GLU A 184 -1.96 -3.25 -15.99
N ARG A 185 -1.06 -2.32 -16.39
CA ARG A 185 -1.01 -1.80 -17.77
C ARG A 185 -0.72 -2.91 -18.77
N GLN A 186 0.24 -3.78 -18.46
CA GLN A 186 0.56 -4.97 -19.26
C GLN A 186 -0.66 -5.89 -19.42
N ARG A 187 -1.40 -6.17 -18.34
CA ARG A 187 -2.63 -6.98 -18.38
C ARG A 187 -3.73 -6.32 -19.20
N LEU A 188 -3.88 -5.00 -19.09
CA LEU A 188 -4.84 -4.20 -19.86
C LEU A 188 -4.37 -3.92 -21.30
N ARG A 189 -3.20 -4.43 -21.70
CA ARG A 189 -2.59 -4.21 -23.03
C ARG A 189 -2.37 -2.73 -23.37
N LEU A 190 -2.10 -1.92 -22.34
CA LEU A 190 -1.75 -0.51 -22.44
C LEU A 190 -0.23 -0.35 -22.47
N SER A 191 0.24 0.76 -23.04
CA SER A 191 1.67 1.08 -23.08
C SER A 191 2.29 1.13 -21.67
N THR A 192 3.43 0.43 -21.54
CA THR A 192 4.28 0.39 -20.33
C THR A 192 5.44 1.39 -20.41
N PHE A 193 5.51 2.20 -21.46
CA PHE A 193 6.57 3.20 -21.64
C PHE A 193 6.62 4.16 -20.44
N ARG A 194 7.82 4.33 -19.86
CA ARG A 194 8.11 5.12 -18.64
C ARG A 194 7.44 4.63 -17.35
N VAL A 195 6.85 3.44 -17.34
CA VAL A 195 6.35 2.81 -16.12
C VAL A 195 7.36 1.74 -15.75
N PRO A 196 8.15 1.91 -14.67
CA PRO A 196 9.20 0.95 -14.35
C PRO A 196 8.60 -0.36 -13.84
N ARG A 197 9.22 -1.49 -14.17
CA ARG A 197 8.78 -2.82 -13.70
C ARG A 197 8.96 -3.01 -12.19
N PHE A 198 9.99 -2.39 -11.62
CA PHE A 198 10.32 -2.43 -10.21
C PHE A 198 10.28 -1.03 -9.61
N ILE A 199 9.71 -0.92 -8.41
CA ILE A 199 9.82 0.27 -7.58
C ILE A 199 11.10 0.14 -6.77
N ARG A 200 12.00 1.10 -6.94
CA ARG A 200 13.27 1.19 -6.22
C ARG A 200 13.02 1.86 -4.88
N CYS A 201 13.24 1.14 -3.79
CA CYS A 201 13.17 1.69 -2.44
C CYS A 201 14.57 2.03 -1.87
N TYR A 202 15.64 1.78 -2.64
CA TYR A 202 17.01 2.19 -2.33
C TYR A 202 17.43 3.48 -3.06
N ARG A 203 18.48 4.12 -2.56
CA ARG A 203 19.29 5.11 -3.32
C ARG A 203 20.72 4.62 -3.41
N GLU A 204 21.45 5.07 -4.41
CA GLU A 204 22.85 4.72 -4.61
C GLU A 204 23.64 6.01 -4.85
N ASP A 205 24.76 6.14 -4.15
CA ASP A 205 25.78 7.13 -4.46
C ASP A 205 27.06 6.43 -4.93
N ILE A 206 28.20 7.13 -5.00
CA ILE A 206 29.45 6.54 -5.49
C ILE A 206 29.93 5.40 -4.59
N THR A 207 29.84 5.54 -3.27
CA THR A 207 30.47 4.64 -2.29
C THR A 207 29.47 3.78 -1.54
N HIS A 208 28.21 4.19 -1.43
CA HIS A 208 27.20 3.54 -0.60
C HIS A 208 25.91 3.20 -1.35
N LEU A 209 25.26 2.15 -0.87
CA LEU A 209 23.87 1.80 -1.18
C LEU A 209 23.00 2.11 0.06
N HIS A 210 22.04 3.02 -0.10
CA HIS A 210 21.15 3.45 0.97
C HIS A 210 19.82 2.70 0.94
N LEU A 211 19.57 1.86 1.94
CA LEU A 211 18.40 1.01 2.06
C LEU A 211 17.44 1.52 3.14
N PRO A 212 16.15 1.20 3.06
CA PRO A 212 15.20 1.40 4.16
C PRO A 212 15.60 0.64 5.43
N ARG A 213 15.36 1.27 6.60
CA ARG A 213 15.77 0.76 7.92
C ARG A 213 15.20 -0.62 8.25
N GLY A 214 13.97 -0.91 7.79
CA GLY A 214 13.25 -2.16 8.07
C GLY A 214 13.85 -3.38 7.37
N LEU A 215 14.82 -3.18 6.47
CA LEU A 215 15.52 -4.25 5.77
C LEU A 215 16.74 -4.80 6.52
N LEU A 216 17.04 -4.30 7.73
CA LEU A 216 18.25 -4.69 8.47
C LEU A 216 18.35 -6.21 8.67
N GLU A 217 17.27 -6.86 9.10
CA GLU A 217 17.28 -8.31 9.31
C GLU A 217 17.41 -9.06 7.99
N GLY A 218 16.70 -8.63 6.93
CA GLY A 218 16.85 -9.20 5.59
C GLY A 218 18.27 -9.06 5.03
N LEU A 219 18.93 -7.92 5.28
CA LEU A 219 20.32 -7.69 4.89
C LEU A 219 21.28 -8.61 5.67
N LYS A 220 21.08 -8.75 7.00
CA LYS A 220 21.88 -9.66 7.83
C LYS A 220 21.73 -11.11 7.35
N ASP A 221 20.51 -11.55 7.03
CA ASP A 221 20.26 -12.90 6.55
C ASP A 221 20.91 -13.15 5.19
N LEU A 222 20.79 -12.20 4.27
CA LEU A 222 21.40 -12.25 2.95
C LEU A 222 22.94 -12.30 3.03
N LEU A 223 23.56 -11.47 3.87
CA LEU A 223 25.01 -11.50 4.09
C LEU A 223 25.47 -12.78 4.80
N ARG A 224 24.71 -13.25 5.80
CA ARG A 224 25.00 -14.52 6.47
C ARG A 224 24.97 -15.69 5.48
N GLN A 225 23.98 -15.71 4.58
CA GLN A 225 23.93 -16.71 3.52
C GLN A 225 25.14 -16.59 2.60
N ALA A 226 25.58 -15.38 2.26
CA ALA A 226 26.80 -15.13 1.49
C ALA A 226 28.11 -15.52 2.19
N GLY A 227 28.08 -15.82 3.50
CA GLY A 227 29.28 -16.07 4.31
C GLY A 227 29.98 -14.80 4.80
N THR A 228 29.28 -13.66 4.77
CA THR A 228 29.80 -12.33 5.09
C THR A 228 29.21 -11.81 6.39
N ARG A 229 30.05 -11.18 7.22
CA ARG A 229 29.61 -10.47 8.43
C ARG A 229 29.16 -9.04 8.11
N LEU A 230 28.14 -8.56 8.83
CA LEU A 230 27.74 -7.15 8.78
C LEU A 230 28.43 -6.38 9.92
N ASP A 231 29.31 -5.44 9.58
CA ASP A 231 29.96 -4.55 10.54
C ASP A 231 29.11 -3.28 10.68
N LEU A 232 28.10 -3.34 11.54
CA LEU A 232 27.10 -2.30 11.73
C LEU A 232 27.55 -1.23 12.73
N ARG A 233 27.59 0.03 12.30
CA ARG A 233 27.74 1.21 13.16
C ARG A 233 26.38 1.88 13.37
N ASP A 234 25.88 1.86 14.61
CA ASP A 234 24.63 2.50 14.95
C ASP A 234 24.85 4.00 15.22
N ASN A 235 24.42 4.83 14.28
CA ASN A 235 24.48 6.28 14.31
C ASN A 235 23.07 6.90 14.39
N ARG A 236 22.09 6.14 14.90
CA ARG A 236 20.74 6.65 15.18
C ARG A 236 20.80 7.71 16.27
N SER A 237 19.82 8.61 16.25
CA SER A 237 19.75 9.66 17.26
C SER A 237 19.44 9.06 18.63
N MET A 238 20.26 9.42 19.61
CA MET A 238 19.99 9.18 21.02
C MET A 238 19.23 10.38 21.58
N THR A 239 18.21 10.11 22.39
CA THR A 239 17.41 11.12 23.07
C THR A 239 17.40 10.82 24.56
N ASP A 240 17.27 11.87 25.37
CA ASP A 240 17.10 11.71 26.81
C ASP A 240 15.79 10.99 27.13
N GLU A 241 15.80 10.21 28.21
CA GLU A 241 14.59 9.55 28.72
C GLU A 241 13.63 10.60 29.30
N ILE A 242 12.34 10.36 29.15
CA ILE A 242 11.26 11.17 29.71
C ILE A 242 10.39 10.28 30.60
N GLU A 243 10.04 10.79 31.77
CA GLU A 243 9.12 10.11 32.67
C GLU A 243 7.67 10.29 32.17
N LEU A 244 7.03 9.17 31.86
CA LEU A 244 5.64 9.12 31.43
C LEU A 244 4.94 7.97 32.16
N SER A 245 3.79 8.25 32.75
CA SER A 245 2.92 7.24 33.34
C SER A 245 1.77 6.93 32.38
N PHE A 246 1.35 5.66 32.32
CA PHE A 246 0.14 5.28 31.58
C PHE A 246 -1.00 5.03 32.58
N GLY A 247 -2.01 5.90 32.57
CA GLY A 247 -3.17 5.84 33.46
C GLY A 247 -4.32 4.95 32.96
N GLY A 248 -4.17 4.29 31.81
CA GLY A 248 -5.19 3.40 31.26
C GLY A 248 -5.06 1.95 31.74
N THR A 249 -6.12 1.16 31.58
CA THR A 249 -6.08 -0.30 31.74
C THR A 249 -6.14 -0.96 30.37
N LEU A 250 -5.20 -1.86 30.08
CA LEU A 250 -5.21 -2.64 28.84
C LEU A 250 -6.01 -3.92 29.01
N THR A 251 -6.79 -4.31 27.99
CA THR A 251 -7.33 -5.68 27.94
C THR A 251 -6.20 -6.68 27.69
N ARG A 252 -6.44 -7.98 27.93
CA ARG A 252 -5.42 -9.01 27.72
C ARG A 252 -4.86 -8.98 26.29
N ALA A 253 -5.73 -8.88 25.29
CA ALA A 253 -5.33 -8.81 23.89
C ALA A 253 -4.51 -7.55 23.58
N GLN A 254 -4.84 -6.42 24.21
CA GLN A 254 -4.07 -5.19 24.07
C GLN A 254 -2.69 -5.30 24.72
N ALA A 255 -2.59 -5.89 25.91
CA ALA A 255 -1.32 -6.10 26.61
C ALA A 255 -0.37 -7.01 25.81
N GLU A 256 -0.88 -8.13 25.28
CA GLU A 256 -0.10 -9.03 24.41
C GLU A 256 0.41 -8.32 23.15
N ALA A 257 -0.39 -7.41 22.59
CA ALA A 257 0.00 -6.62 21.42
C ALA A 257 1.09 -5.59 21.73
N VAL A 258 0.97 -4.90 22.88
CA VAL A 258 1.98 -3.95 23.36
C VAL A 258 3.31 -4.66 23.64
N ASP A 259 3.28 -5.78 24.36
CA ASP A 259 4.48 -6.58 24.67
C ASP A 259 5.16 -7.11 23.39
N GLY A 260 4.36 -7.56 22.41
CA GLY A 260 4.87 -8.02 21.12
C GLY A 260 5.64 -6.94 20.36
N VAL A 261 5.19 -5.68 20.44
CA VAL A 261 5.86 -4.55 19.78
C VAL A 261 7.08 -4.08 20.58
N LEU A 262 7.00 -4.03 21.91
CA LEU A 262 8.09 -3.52 22.78
C LEU A 262 9.39 -4.32 22.68
N LYS A 263 9.31 -5.60 22.29
CA LYS A 263 10.48 -6.47 22.02
C LYS A 263 11.32 -6.05 20.81
N HIS A 264 10.83 -5.12 19.98
CA HIS A 264 11.48 -4.74 18.73
C HIS A 264 11.60 -3.22 18.59
N ASP A 265 12.70 -2.77 18.00
CA ASP A 265 12.88 -1.35 17.67
C ASP A 265 11.85 -0.87 16.64
N LEU A 266 11.52 -1.74 15.67
CA LEU A 266 10.61 -1.46 14.56
C LEU A 266 9.46 -2.47 14.56
N GLY A 267 8.22 -1.99 14.54
CA GLY A 267 7.06 -2.85 14.38
C GLY A 267 5.81 -2.18 13.83
N VAL A 268 4.97 -3.01 13.19
CA VAL A 268 3.60 -2.64 12.85
C VAL A 268 2.63 -3.41 13.73
N LEU A 269 1.71 -2.69 14.37
CA LEU A 269 0.58 -3.24 15.10
C LEU A 269 -0.68 -3.15 14.22
N VAL A 270 -1.26 -4.32 13.94
CA VAL A 270 -2.49 -4.42 13.16
C VAL A 270 -3.66 -4.67 14.10
N ALA A 271 -4.59 -3.72 14.18
CA ALA A 271 -5.80 -3.89 14.96
C ALA A 271 -7.00 -3.21 14.30
N PRO A 272 -8.19 -3.84 14.29
CA PRO A 272 -9.42 -3.26 13.80
C PRO A 272 -9.74 -1.89 14.40
N PRO A 273 -10.62 -1.09 13.77
CA PRO A 273 -11.20 0.08 14.43
C PRO A 273 -11.92 -0.35 15.73
N GLY A 274 -11.89 0.51 16.76
CA GLY A 274 -12.58 0.25 18.03
C GLY A 274 -11.78 -0.53 19.08
N VAL A 275 -10.77 -1.31 18.68
CA VAL A 275 -9.93 -2.12 19.60
C VAL A 275 -8.98 -1.28 20.47
N GLY A 276 -8.95 0.05 20.32
CA GLY A 276 -8.08 0.91 21.12
C GLY A 276 -6.64 1.01 20.62
N LYS A 277 -6.42 1.13 19.30
CA LYS A 277 -5.07 1.36 18.71
C LYS A 277 -4.31 2.51 19.38
N THR A 278 -4.99 3.63 19.58
CA THR A 278 -4.41 4.81 20.22
C THR A 278 -4.08 4.54 21.70
N VAL A 279 -4.91 3.75 22.40
CA VAL A 279 -4.67 3.34 23.80
C VAL A 279 -3.39 2.50 23.90
N MET A 280 -3.27 1.47 23.07
CA MET A 280 -2.06 0.64 22.99
C MET A 280 -0.83 1.46 22.64
N ALA A 281 -0.96 2.40 21.70
CA ALA A 281 0.15 3.27 21.32
C ALA A 281 0.56 4.21 22.45
N CYS A 282 -0.38 4.78 23.22
CA CYS A 282 -0.06 5.56 24.42
C CYS A 282 0.69 4.71 25.45
N SER A 283 0.27 3.45 25.65
CA SER A 283 1.01 2.52 26.50
C SER A 283 2.45 2.28 26.00
N VAL A 284 2.64 2.08 24.69
CA VAL A 284 3.98 1.95 24.10
C VAL A 284 4.82 3.23 24.30
N ILE A 285 4.22 4.41 24.13
CA ILE A 285 4.89 5.70 24.34
C ILE A 285 5.39 5.81 25.80
N ALA A 286 4.53 5.48 26.76
CA ALA A 286 4.91 5.49 28.18
C ALA A 286 6.03 4.48 28.49
N HIS A 287 5.92 3.24 28.01
CA HIS A 287 6.94 2.20 28.25
C HIS A 287 8.27 2.51 27.59
N ARG A 288 8.27 3.18 26.43
CA ARG A 288 9.49 3.59 25.74
C ARG A 288 10.16 4.78 26.43
N GLY A 289 9.38 5.67 27.05
CA GLY A 289 9.91 6.77 27.84
C GLY A 289 10.88 7.66 27.07
N VAL A 290 10.62 7.92 25.79
CA VAL A 290 11.48 8.79 24.95
C VAL A 290 10.64 9.82 24.21
N PRO A 291 11.21 11.00 23.87
CA PRO A 291 10.57 11.99 23.03
C PRO A 291 9.92 11.35 21.80
N THR A 292 8.63 11.62 21.63
CA THR A 292 7.80 10.94 20.63
C THR A 292 7.18 11.93 19.66
N ILE A 293 7.20 11.59 18.38
CA ILE A 293 6.38 12.26 17.36
C ILE A 293 5.34 11.30 16.80
N VAL A 294 4.07 11.71 16.82
CA VAL A 294 2.97 10.97 16.22
C VAL A 294 2.58 11.62 14.90
N LEU A 295 2.78 10.89 13.81
CA LEU A 295 2.44 11.30 12.45
C LEU A 295 1.01 10.88 12.14
N VAL A 296 0.18 11.86 11.83
CA VAL A 296 -1.23 11.69 11.41
C VAL A 296 -1.45 12.34 10.05
N HIS A 297 -2.46 11.88 9.30
CA HIS A 297 -2.75 12.37 7.95
C HIS A 297 -4.03 13.23 7.89
N ARG A 298 -4.76 13.40 9.00
CA ARG A 298 -5.99 14.22 9.06
C ARG A 298 -6.10 14.96 10.39
N LYS A 299 -6.64 16.18 10.33
CA LYS A 299 -6.84 17.04 11.51
C LYS A 299 -7.72 16.40 12.60
N PRO A 300 -8.86 15.77 12.30
CA PRO A 300 -9.66 15.12 13.34
C PRO A 300 -8.92 14.01 14.09
N LEU A 301 -8.04 13.26 13.41
CA LEU A 301 -7.17 12.27 14.07
C LEU A 301 -6.17 12.95 15.01
N LEU A 302 -5.60 14.09 14.60
CA LEU A 302 -4.73 14.90 15.45
C LEU A 302 -5.44 15.31 16.74
N ASP A 303 -6.66 15.85 16.62
CA ASP A 303 -7.43 16.31 17.77
C ASP A 303 -7.82 15.12 18.68
N GLN A 304 -8.17 13.97 18.10
CA GLN A 304 -8.42 12.71 18.83
C GLN A 304 -7.17 12.21 19.59
N TRP A 305 -6.01 12.19 18.93
CA TRP A 305 -4.74 11.81 19.55
C TRP A 305 -4.38 12.73 20.72
N ARG A 306 -4.61 14.04 20.59
CA ARG A 306 -4.36 15.00 21.66
C ARG A 306 -5.21 14.68 22.89
N ALA A 307 -6.50 14.42 22.72
CA ALA A 307 -7.38 14.05 23.82
C ALA A 307 -6.92 12.74 24.51
N GLN A 308 -6.53 11.73 23.72
CA GLN A 308 -6.06 10.44 24.23
C GLN A 308 -4.74 10.56 24.99
N ILE A 309 -3.75 11.29 24.46
CA ILE A 309 -2.47 11.53 25.16
C ILE A 309 -2.70 12.29 26.47
N THR A 310 -3.49 13.36 26.43
CA THR A 310 -3.77 14.18 27.62
C THR A 310 -4.43 13.35 28.72
N GLY A 311 -5.40 12.50 28.37
CA GLY A 311 -6.13 11.69 29.34
C GLY A 311 -5.39 10.43 29.81
N LEU A 312 -4.66 9.74 28.93
CA LEU A 312 -4.02 8.46 29.24
C LEU A 312 -2.59 8.58 29.76
N LEU A 313 -1.90 9.69 29.45
CA LEU A 313 -0.52 9.93 29.90
C LEU A 313 -0.41 10.98 31.00
N ASP A 314 -1.55 11.44 31.55
CA ASP A 314 -1.63 12.47 32.59
C ASP A 314 -0.78 13.73 32.29
N LEU A 315 -0.82 14.16 31.02
CA LEU A 315 -0.09 15.34 30.56
C LEU A 315 -1.05 16.51 30.34
N PRO A 316 -0.69 17.74 30.75
CA PRO A 316 -1.47 18.91 30.38
C PRO A 316 -1.42 19.10 28.86
N SER A 317 -2.52 19.56 28.26
CA SER A 317 -2.60 19.76 26.80
C SER A 317 -1.52 20.72 26.26
N SER A 318 -0.98 21.62 27.10
CA SER A 318 0.15 22.50 26.78
C SER A 318 1.49 21.78 26.62
N ALA A 319 1.67 20.62 27.24
CA ALA A 319 2.86 19.77 27.12
C ALA A 319 2.83 18.89 25.85
N VAL A 320 1.70 18.83 25.15
CA VAL A 320 1.58 18.13 23.86
C VAL A 320 1.73 19.15 22.72
N GLY A 321 2.85 19.11 22.01
CA GLY A 321 3.08 20.04 20.89
C GLY A 321 2.35 19.64 19.62
N GLN A 322 2.40 20.53 18.63
CA GLN A 322 1.71 20.35 17.36
C GLN A 322 2.49 20.94 16.19
N ILE A 323 2.61 20.18 15.11
CA ILE A 323 3.17 20.61 13.84
C ILE A 323 2.13 20.42 12.73
N GLY A 324 1.70 21.52 12.10
CA GLY A 324 0.67 21.52 11.08
C GLY A 324 -0.76 21.64 11.62
N GLY A 325 -1.76 21.51 10.75
CA GLY A 325 -3.17 21.64 11.13
C GLY A 325 -3.55 23.02 11.71
N GLY A 326 -2.81 24.07 11.32
CA GLY A 326 -2.99 25.45 11.75
C GLY A 326 -2.14 25.90 12.94
N ARG A 327 -1.26 25.04 13.48
CA ARG A 327 -0.33 25.37 14.58
C ARG A 327 1.07 24.84 14.27
N ASN A 328 2.09 25.52 14.78
CA ASN A 328 3.48 25.07 14.68
C ASN A 328 4.22 25.41 15.98
N LYS A 329 3.95 24.62 17.03
CA LYS A 329 4.52 24.76 18.37
C LYS A 329 4.93 23.37 18.87
N PRO A 330 6.06 22.83 18.39
CA PRO A 330 6.61 21.58 18.92
C PRO A 330 7.14 21.80 20.35
N THR A 331 6.88 20.83 21.23
CA THR A 331 7.40 20.78 22.60
C THR A 331 8.65 19.91 22.69
N ARG A 332 8.82 19.00 21.73
CA ARG A 332 9.86 17.95 21.70
C ARG A 332 9.76 16.95 22.85
N VAL A 333 8.61 16.88 23.53
CA VAL A 333 8.29 15.81 24.50
C VAL A 333 7.38 14.80 23.80
N ILE A 334 6.12 15.17 23.56
CA ILE A 334 5.22 14.43 22.69
C ILE A 334 4.57 15.41 21.73
N ASP A 335 4.86 15.26 20.44
CA ASP A 335 4.39 16.16 19.40
C ASP A 335 3.50 15.43 18.39
N LEU A 336 2.37 16.07 18.05
CA LEU A 336 1.46 15.59 17.02
C LEU A 336 1.74 16.32 15.71
N ALA A 337 2.07 15.60 14.65
CA ALA A 337 2.43 16.21 13.38
C ALA A 337 1.55 15.71 12.22
N MET A 338 1.01 16.68 11.46
CA MET A 338 0.37 16.40 10.19
C MET A 338 1.45 16.07 9.15
N ILE A 339 1.47 14.83 8.65
CA ILE A 339 2.49 14.38 7.70
C ILE A 339 2.52 15.26 6.44
N GLN A 340 1.38 15.76 5.96
CA GLN A 340 1.34 16.68 4.82
C GLN A 340 2.08 18.00 5.09
N SER A 341 2.05 18.49 6.33
CA SER A 341 2.77 19.71 6.70
C SER A 341 4.28 19.48 6.72
N LEU A 342 4.72 18.27 7.08
CA LEU A 342 6.14 17.89 7.06
C LEU A 342 6.70 17.75 5.65
N THR A 343 5.87 17.42 4.64
CA THR A 343 6.36 17.29 3.25
C THR A 343 6.98 18.55 2.67
N ARG A 344 6.66 19.72 3.25
CA ARG A 344 7.17 21.04 2.86
C ARG A 344 8.17 21.63 3.86
N ALA A 345 8.44 20.91 4.95
CA ALA A 345 9.34 21.39 5.99
C ALA A 345 10.79 21.20 5.56
N GLU A 346 11.61 22.20 5.86
CA GLU A 346 13.06 22.11 5.73
C GLU A 346 13.65 21.43 6.97
N GLU A 347 14.87 20.90 6.84
CA GLU A 347 15.62 20.30 7.95
C GLU A 347 14.89 19.17 8.72
N LEU A 348 14.06 18.39 8.03
CA LEU A 348 13.30 17.27 8.61
C LEU A 348 14.18 16.31 9.42
N GLU A 349 15.38 16.01 8.97
CA GLU A 349 16.30 15.15 9.70
C GLU A 349 16.67 15.72 11.08
N LYS A 350 16.91 17.03 11.18
CA LYS A 350 17.20 17.70 12.46
C LYS A 350 15.97 17.70 13.37
N LEU A 351 14.79 17.94 12.81
CA LEU A 351 13.53 17.82 13.56
C LEU A 351 13.36 16.41 14.09
N PHE A 352 13.49 15.39 13.25
CA PHE A 352 13.30 14.01 13.67
C PHE A 352 14.39 13.51 14.62
N ALA A 353 15.59 14.08 14.59
CA ALA A 353 16.67 13.75 15.50
C ALA A 353 16.35 14.05 16.97
N THR A 354 15.31 14.86 17.25
CA THR A 354 14.86 15.14 18.62
C THR A 354 13.86 14.11 19.15
N TYR A 355 13.49 13.09 18.37
CA TYR A 355 12.52 12.07 18.79
C TYR A 355 13.14 10.67 18.75
N GLY A 356 13.05 9.96 19.88
CA GLY A 356 13.46 8.57 20.00
C GLY A 356 12.42 7.58 19.44
N LEU A 357 11.14 7.98 19.40
CA LEU A 357 10.03 7.19 18.88
C LEU A 357 9.23 7.96 17.82
N VAL A 358 9.01 7.32 16.68
CA VAL A 358 8.11 7.79 15.62
C VAL A 358 6.91 6.85 15.53
N VAL A 359 5.72 7.37 15.82
CA VAL A 359 4.46 6.65 15.64
C VAL A 359 3.82 7.10 14.32
N VAL A 360 3.49 6.18 13.43
CA VAL A 360 2.81 6.47 12.17
C VAL A 360 1.39 5.91 12.24
N ASP A 361 0.42 6.80 12.47
CA ASP A 361 -0.99 6.42 12.51
C ASP A 361 -1.55 6.26 11.09
N GLU A 362 -2.40 5.24 10.92
CA GLU A 362 -2.85 4.74 9.63
C GLU A 362 -1.69 4.59 8.63
N CYS A 363 -0.64 3.86 9.06
CA CYS A 363 0.58 3.64 8.28
C CYS A 363 0.35 2.96 6.92
N HIS A 364 -0.86 2.46 6.67
CA HIS A 364 -1.29 2.01 5.34
C HIS A 364 -1.24 3.12 4.28
N HIS A 365 -1.14 4.40 4.64
CA HIS A 365 -0.90 5.51 3.71
C HIS A 365 0.58 5.73 3.36
N LEU A 366 1.50 5.22 4.18
CA LEU A 366 2.94 5.48 4.09
C LEU A 366 3.57 5.22 2.71
N PRO A 367 3.16 4.20 1.92
CA PRO A 367 3.68 3.99 0.56
C PRO A 367 3.46 5.12 -0.45
N ALA A 368 2.71 6.18 -0.10
CA ALA A 368 2.68 7.39 -0.91
C ALA A 368 4.06 8.07 -0.92
N VAL A 369 4.58 8.42 -2.11
CA VAL A 369 5.93 8.99 -2.30
C VAL A 369 6.23 10.16 -1.36
N SER A 370 5.27 11.05 -1.17
CA SER A 370 5.42 12.22 -0.29
C SER A 370 5.45 11.88 1.20
N PHE A 371 4.82 10.78 1.61
CA PHE A 371 4.80 10.35 3.02
C PHE A 371 6.06 9.56 3.33
N GLU A 372 6.44 8.66 2.42
CA GLU A 372 7.71 7.92 2.52
C GLU A 372 8.91 8.88 2.57
N SER A 373 8.92 9.94 1.75
CA SER A 373 10.02 10.91 1.72
C SER A 373 10.25 11.61 3.06
N VAL A 374 9.19 11.82 3.84
CA VAL A 374 9.26 12.39 5.20
C VAL A 374 9.82 11.35 6.17
N VAL A 375 9.18 10.18 6.25
CA VAL A 375 9.52 9.15 7.25
C VAL A 375 10.94 8.64 7.05
N ARG A 376 11.38 8.48 5.80
CA ARG A 376 12.74 8.03 5.46
C ARG A 376 13.86 8.91 6.03
N GLN A 377 13.58 10.16 6.38
CA GLN A 377 14.58 11.08 6.94
C GLN A 377 14.71 11.00 8.46
N ALA A 378 13.81 10.29 9.15
CA ALA A 378 13.81 10.25 10.60
C ALA A 378 14.91 9.32 11.17
N PRO A 379 15.89 9.80 11.95
CA PRO A 379 16.97 8.96 12.49
C PRO A 379 16.64 8.31 13.86
N GLY A 380 15.40 8.43 14.33
CA GLY A 380 14.96 7.89 15.62
C GLY A 380 15.12 6.38 15.73
N ARG A 381 15.31 5.90 16.97
CA ARG A 381 15.56 4.48 17.25
C ARG A 381 14.34 3.60 17.00
N HIS A 382 13.17 4.07 17.45
CA HIS A 382 11.95 3.27 17.49
C HIS A 382 10.91 3.75 16.48
N PHE A 383 10.24 2.80 15.81
CA PHE A 383 9.11 3.07 14.92
C PHE A 383 7.94 2.16 15.24
N LEU A 384 6.76 2.77 15.34
CA LEU A 384 5.50 2.07 15.49
C LEU A 384 4.54 2.45 14.37
N GLY A 385 4.25 1.52 13.47
CA GLY A 385 3.17 1.68 12.50
C GLY A 385 1.85 1.17 13.08
N LEU A 386 0.78 1.95 12.99
CA LEU A 386 -0.57 1.56 13.42
C LEU A 386 -1.48 1.46 12.20
N THR A 387 -2.20 0.34 12.05
CA THR A 387 -3.19 0.23 10.97
C THR A 387 -4.26 -0.80 11.28
N ALA A 388 -5.47 -0.63 10.72
CA ALA A 388 -6.44 -1.71 10.64
C ALA A 388 -6.21 -2.65 9.46
N THR A 389 -5.52 -2.19 8.42
CA THR A 389 -5.46 -2.85 7.12
C THR A 389 -4.04 -2.76 6.57
N PRO A 390 -3.17 -3.72 6.89
CA PRO A 390 -1.79 -3.70 6.42
C PRO A 390 -1.69 -3.92 4.91
N TYR A 391 -2.72 -4.50 4.28
CA TYR A 391 -2.76 -4.75 2.84
C TYR A 391 -3.36 -3.56 2.08
N ARG A 392 -2.69 -3.12 1.01
CA ARG A 392 -3.19 -2.06 0.13
C ARG A 392 -3.74 -2.63 -1.17
N ARG A 393 -4.57 -1.83 -1.84
CA ARG A 393 -5.10 -2.17 -3.18
C ARG A 393 -3.99 -2.14 -4.24
N ASP A 394 -3.00 -1.27 -4.06
CA ASP A 394 -1.94 -1.02 -5.02
C ASP A 394 -0.73 -1.96 -4.85
N GLY A 395 -0.75 -2.90 -3.88
CA GLY A 395 0.30 -3.90 -3.69
C GLY A 395 1.63 -3.36 -3.12
N LEU A 396 1.63 -2.13 -2.59
CA LEU A 396 2.83 -1.47 -2.08
C LEU A 396 3.00 -1.55 -0.56
N GLU A 397 2.28 -2.45 0.11
CA GLU A 397 2.40 -2.68 1.56
C GLU A 397 3.82 -3.01 2.03
N GLY A 398 4.69 -3.54 1.15
CA GLY A 398 6.09 -3.80 1.45
C GLY A 398 6.85 -2.54 1.91
N ILE A 399 6.46 -1.35 1.45
CA ILE A 399 7.06 -0.08 1.89
C ILE A 399 6.78 0.20 3.37
N ILE A 400 5.63 -0.25 3.89
CA ILE A 400 5.31 -0.14 5.32
C ILE A 400 6.32 -0.96 6.12
N ALA A 401 6.58 -2.21 5.71
CA ALA A 401 7.56 -3.06 6.37
C ALA A 401 8.99 -2.51 6.26
N MET A 402 9.34 -1.95 5.11
CA MET A 402 10.65 -1.32 4.87
C MET A 402 10.91 -0.09 5.76
N GLN A 403 9.87 0.64 6.18
CA GLN A 403 10.03 1.85 6.99
C GLN A 403 9.71 1.63 8.48
N CYS A 404 8.64 0.91 8.80
CA CYS A 404 8.17 0.68 10.17
C CYS A 404 8.52 -0.70 10.73
N GLY A 405 9.08 -1.61 9.93
CA GLY A 405 9.36 -2.99 10.33
C GLY A 405 8.20 -3.96 10.07
N SER A 406 8.43 -5.25 10.32
CA SER A 406 7.41 -6.29 10.10
C SER A 406 6.20 -6.13 11.04
N ILE A 407 5.10 -6.79 10.69
CA ILE A 407 3.94 -6.90 11.59
C ILE A 407 4.37 -7.70 12.82
N ARG A 408 4.34 -7.07 14.00
CA ARG A 408 4.73 -7.70 15.27
C ARG A 408 3.57 -8.34 16.00
N HIS A 409 2.38 -7.79 15.81
CA HIS A 409 1.16 -8.33 16.38
C HIS A 409 -0.06 -8.00 15.52
N ARG A 410 -1.02 -8.92 15.49
CA ARG A 410 -2.32 -8.73 14.86
C ARG A 410 -3.41 -9.11 15.86
N ILE A 411 -4.27 -8.17 16.18
CA ILE A 411 -5.50 -8.45 16.91
C ILE A 411 -6.61 -8.71 15.90
N ASP A 412 -7.21 -9.89 15.95
CA ASP A 412 -8.39 -10.21 15.14
C ASP A 412 -9.68 -9.73 15.84
N ALA A 413 -10.71 -9.40 15.06
CA ALA A 413 -11.97 -8.81 15.54
C ALA A 413 -12.84 -9.76 16.40
N SER A 414 -12.33 -10.94 16.75
CA SER A 414 -13.03 -12.02 17.46
C SER A 414 -12.53 -12.24 18.90
N GLY A 415 -11.77 -11.30 19.46
CA GLY A 415 -10.86 -11.58 20.57
C GLY A 415 -11.22 -11.16 22.00
N ASP A 416 -12.32 -10.44 22.27
CA ASP A 416 -12.70 -10.12 23.66
C ASP A 416 -14.18 -10.46 23.97
N PRO A 417 -14.50 -11.22 25.05
CA PRO A 417 -15.84 -11.73 25.33
C PRO A 417 -16.77 -10.75 26.06
N ALA A 418 -16.38 -9.49 26.22
CA ALA A 418 -17.19 -8.50 26.93
C ALA A 418 -18.27 -7.94 26.00
N GLU A 419 -19.47 -8.51 26.13
CA GLU A 419 -20.73 -8.23 25.42
C GLU A 419 -20.70 -8.58 23.91
N GLU A 420 -21.14 -9.80 23.57
CA GLU A 420 -21.35 -10.23 22.18
C GLU A 420 -22.41 -9.35 21.49
N LEU A 421 -21.97 -8.27 20.85
CA LEU A 421 -22.76 -7.54 19.87
C LEU A 421 -23.23 -8.52 18.79
N THR A 422 -24.54 -8.70 18.66
CA THR A 422 -25.11 -9.51 17.59
C THR A 422 -24.86 -8.83 16.25
N ARG A 423 -24.31 -9.55 15.26
CA ARG A 423 -23.96 -8.99 13.95
C ARG A 423 -24.92 -9.51 12.88
N GLU A 424 -25.59 -8.61 12.18
CA GLU A 424 -26.54 -8.94 11.13
C GLU A 424 -26.13 -8.32 9.80
N LEU A 425 -26.17 -9.12 8.73
CA LEU A 425 -25.92 -8.66 7.36
C LEU A 425 -27.17 -8.89 6.53
N LEU A 426 -27.81 -7.81 6.09
CA LEU A 426 -28.96 -7.80 5.22
C LEU A 426 -28.53 -7.39 3.81
N VAL A 427 -28.65 -8.33 2.86
CA VAL A 427 -28.40 -8.02 1.44
C VAL A 427 -29.71 -7.76 0.73
N ARG A 428 -29.83 -6.58 0.15
CA ARG A 428 -30.99 -6.14 -0.63
C ARG A 428 -30.63 -6.19 -2.11
N GLU A 429 -31.23 -7.11 -2.85
CA GLU A 429 -31.08 -7.12 -4.31
C GLU A 429 -31.92 -5.98 -4.92
N THR A 430 -31.30 -5.21 -5.81
CA THR A 430 -31.94 -4.10 -6.51
C THR A 430 -32.25 -4.52 -7.95
N ASP A 431 -33.25 -3.89 -8.53
CA ASP A 431 -33.61 -3.99 -9.96
C ASP A 431 -32.72 -3.12 -10.89
N PHE A 432 -31.71 -2.41 -10.35
CA PHE A 432 -30.81 -1.60 -11.15
C PHE A 432 -30.11 -2.43 -12.23
N ALA A 433 -30.44 -2.14 -13.49
CA ALA A 433 -29.85 -2.71 -14.68
C ALA A 433 -29.29 -1.58 -15.56
N LEU A 434 -28.20 -1.89 -16.25
CA LEU A 434 -27.58 -0.98 -17.21
C LEU A 434 -26.99 -1.82 -18.34
N ASP A 435 -27.36 -1.51 -19.57
CA ASP A 435 -26.76 -2.12 -20.75
C ASP A 435 -25.33 -1.60 -20.90
N LEU A 436 -24.37 -2.48 -20.67
CA LEU A 436 -22.95 -2.16 -20.78
C LEU A 436 -22.45 -2.48 -22.18
N THR A 437 -21.78 -1.51 -22.81
CA THR A 437 -20.85 -1.80 -23.91
C THR A 437 -19.47 -2.12 -23.33
N ASP A 438 -18.62 -2.82 -24.10
CA ASP A 438 -17.27 -3.20 -23.66
C ASP A 438 -16.41 -2.02 -23.20
N ASP A 439 -16.69 -0.81 -23.70
CA ASP A 439 -15.96 0.42 -23.41
C ASP A 439 -16.62 1.31 -22.33
N THR A 440 -17.74 0.90 -21.71
CA THR A 440 -18.45 1.75 -20.74
C THR A 440 -17.59 2.03 -19.51
N PRO A 441 -17.17 3.29 -19.26
CA PRO A 441 -16.40 3.66 -18.09
C PRO A 441 -17.17 3.37 -16.79
N ILE A 442 -16.47 2.90 -15.76
CA ILE A 442 -17.09 2.61 -14.45
C ILE A 442 -17.74 3.85 -13.81
N GLN A 443 -17.26 5.05 -14.14
CA GLN A 443 -17.82 6.30 -13.63
C GLN A 443 -19.25 6.56 -14.14
N ASP A 444 -19.55 6.10 -15.35
CA ASP A 444 -20.87 6.25 -15.97
C ASP A 444 -21.85 5.25 -15.35
N VAL A 445 -21.39 4.02 -15.09
CA VAL A 445 -22.14 3.03 -14.30
C VAL A 445 -22.48 3.60 -12.91
N PHE A 446 -21.51 4.25 -12.25
CA PHE A 446 -21.73 4.89 -10.96
C PHE A 446 -22.61 6.14 -11.03
N ALA A 447 -22.69 6.83 -12.18
CA ALA A 447 -23.61 7.95 -12.39
C ALA A 447 -25.04 7.45 -12.53
N ALA A 448 -25.25 6.47 -13.41
CA ALA A 448 -26.55 5.83 -13.62
C ALA A 448 -27.09 5.21 -12.32
N LEU A 449 -26.24 4.51 -11.56
CA LEU A 449 -26.63 3.90 -10.28
C LEU A 449 -27.10 4.94 -9.26
N VAL A 450 -26.44 6.09 -9.19
CA VAL A 450 -26.81 7.17 -8.26
C VAL A 450 -28.11 7.85 -8.66
N ALA A 451 -28.37 7.96 -9.96
CA ALA A 451 -29.61 8.54 -10.49
C ALA A 451 -30.80 7.55 -10.47
N HIS A 452 -30.57 6.26 -10.19
CA HIS A 452 -31.62 5.24 -10.28
C HIS A 452 -32.67 5.39 -9.16
N GLU A 453 -33.83 5.95 -9.50
CA GLU A 453 -34.90 6.25 -8.54
C GLU A 453 -35.43 5.05 -7.77
N PRO A 454 -35.78 3.90 -8.39
CA PRO A 454 -36.30 2.73 -7.66
C PRO A 454 -35.35 2.25 -6.57
N ARG A 455 -34.04 2.25 -6.87
CA ARG A 455 -32.99 1.87 -5.92
C ARG A 455 -32.89 2.88 -4.76
N ASN A 456 -33.00 4.17 -5.05
CA ASN A 456 -32.96 5.20 -4.01
C ASN A 456 -34.20 5.17 -3.11
N LYS A 457 -35.38 4.85 -3.66
CA LYS A 457 -36.61 4.62 -2.90
C LYS A 457 -36.48 3.41 -1.97
N LEU A 458 -36.00 2.28 -2.47
CA LEU A 458 -35.71 1.08 -1.67
C LEU A 458 -34.78 1.41 -0.49
N ILE A 459 -33.70 2.15 -0.74
CA ILE A 459 -32.77 2.58 0.32
C ILE A 459 -33.49 3.43 1.37
N CYS A 460 -34.33 4.37 0.93
CA CYS A 460 -35.08 5.25 1.82
C CYS A 460 -36.08 4.46 2.68
N GLU A 461 -36.82 3.52 2.08
CA GLU A 461 -37.77 2.64 2.78
C GLU A 461 -37.07 1.81 3.86
N ASP A 462 -35.94 1.17 3.53
CA ASP A 462 -35.14 0.40 4.47
C ASP A 462 -34.61 1.26 5.64
N VAL A 463 -34.23 2.52 5.37
CA VAL A 463 -33.82 3.48 6.40
C VAL A 463 -34.98 3.86 7.30
N LEU A 464 -36.15 4.18 6.72
CA LEU A 464 -37.34 4.56 7.49
C LEU A 464 -37.82 3.41 8.37
N GLU A 465 -37.74 2.17 7.89
CA GLU A 465 -38.04 0.98 8.67
C GLU A 465 -37.06 0.78 9.83
N ALA A 466 -35.76 0.99 9.62
CA ALA A 466 -34.79 0.90 10.70
C ALA A 466 -35.01 2.00 11.75
N LEU A 467 -35.24 3.24 11.31
CA LEU A 467 -35.51 4.37 12.21
C LEU A 467 -36.78 4.15 13.04
N SER A 468 -37.86 3.61 12.45
CA SER A 468 -39.09 3.31 13.20
C SER A 468 -38.92 2.22 14.25
N ARG A 469 -37.89 1.37 14.12
CA ARG A 469 -37.47 0.39 15.13
C ARG A 469 -36.49 0.97 16.16
N GLY A 470 -36.30 2.28 16.18
CA GLY A 470 -35.38 2.97 17.10
C GLY A 470 -33.89 2.80 16.76
N ARG A 471 -33.57 2.32 15.54
CA ARG A 471 -32.17 2.13 15.13
C ARG A 471 -31.49 3.46 14.84
N ARG A 472 -30.19 3.52 15.08
CA ARG A 472 -29.37 4.71 14.87
C ARG A 472 -28.53 4.52 13.62
N CYS A 473 -28.92 5.25 12.58
CA CYS A 473 -28.64 4.91 11.20
C CYS A 473 -27.50 5.75 10.62
N LEU A 474 -26.60 5.08 9.90
CA LEU A 474 -25.56 5.70 9.09
C LEU A 474 -25.71 5.30 7.62
N ILE A 475 -25.85 6.27 6.75
CA ILE A 475 -25.97 6.08 5.30
C ILE A 475 -24.67 6.52 4.64
N LEU A 476 -23.99 5.58 3.97
CA LEU A 476 -22.73 5.83 3.30
C LEU A 476 -22.87 5.78 1.77
N SER A 477 -22.50 6.89 1.13
CA SER A 477 -22.29 6.96 -0.32
C SER A 477 -20.85 7.40 -0.66
N GLN A 478 -20.45 7.33 -1.92
CA GLN A 478 -19.19 7.92 -2.40
C GLN A 478 -19.39 9.20 -3.22
N ARG A 479 -20.64 9.55 -3.55
CA ARG A 479 -20.95 10.75 -4.34
C ARG A 479 -21.78 11.72 -3.51
N ARG A 480 -21.39 13.00 -3.53
CA ARG A 480 -22.15 14.07 -2.86
C ARG A 480 -23.56 14.16 -3.40
N GLU A 481 -23.72 13.99 -4.70
CA GLU A 481 -25.03 14.02 -5.35
C GLU A 481 -25.98 12.95 -4.82
N HIS A 482 -25.47 11.73 -4.60
CA HIS A 482 -26.27 10.67 -4.00
C HIS A 482 -26.67 10.99 -2.55
N CYS A 483 -25.77 11.61 -1.78
CA CYS A 483 -26.09 12.06 -0.43
C CYS A 483 -27.22 13.11 -0.43
N ARG A 484 -27.23 14.02 -1.42
CA ARG A 484 -28.30 15.01 -1.58
C ARG A 484 -29.63 14.36 -1.92
N ILE A 485 -29.65 13.43 -2.88
CA ILE A 485 -30.86 12.69 -3.27
C ILE A 485 -31.45 11.96 -2.07
N LEU A 486 -30.63 11.19 -1.34
CA LEU A 486 -31.09 10.45 -0.15
C LEU A 486 -31.54 11.38 0.97
N ASN A 487 -30.84 12.50 1.19
CA ASN A 487 -31.25 13.52 2.17
C ASN A 487 -32.61 14.13 1.80
N GLN A 488 -32.86 14.43 0.52
CA GLN A 488 -34.14 14.98 0.08
C GLN A 488 -35.26 13.97 0.28
N LEU A 489 -35.08 12.71 -0.16
CA LEU A 489 -36.09 11.66 0.00
C LEU A 489 -36.47 11.42 1.47
N LEU A 490 -35.49 11.46 2.38
CA LEU A 490 -35.75 11.30 3.81
C LEU A 490 -36.44 12.53 4.42
N ARG A 491 -36.12 13.74 3.94
CA ARG A 491 -36.80 14.98 4.35
C ARG A 491 -38.24 15.03 3.89
N ASP A 492 -38.51 14.61 2.66
CA ASP A 492 -39.87 14.50 2.11
C ASP A 492 -40.70 13.48 2.92
N ALA A 493 -40.05 12.47 3.50
CA ALA A 493 -40.64 11.50 4.43
C ALA A 493 -40.70 11.98 5.90
N GLY A 494 -40.42 13.27 6.16
CA GLY A 494 -40.54 13.88 7.49
C GLY A 494 -39.36 13.61 8.44
N LYS A 495 -38.23 13.10 7.95
CA LYS A 495 -37.01 12.88 8.75
C LYS A 495 -36.04 14.06 8.61
N ALA A 496 -35.16 14.24 9.60
CA ALA A 496 -34.15 15.29 9.62
C ALA A 496 -32.72 14.71 9.65
N PRO A 497 -32.25 14.06 8.58
CA PRO A 497 -30.91 13.48 8.58
C PRO A 497 -29.82 14.54 8.66
N LEU A 498 -28.78 14.23 9.44
CA LEU A 498 -27.57 15.02 9.59
C LEU A 498 -26.60 14.68 8.47
N VAL A 499 -26.42 15.59 7.51
CA VAL A 499 -25.54 15.37 6.36
C VAL A 499 -24.13 15.83 6.70
N LEU A 500 -23.16 14.93 6.62
CA LEU A 500 -21.73 15.19 6.78
C LEU A 500 -21.01 14.97 5.44
N ASP A 501 -20.89 16.03 4.65
CA ASP A 501 -20.11 16.01 3.41
C ASP A 501 -18.94 17.01 3.41
N GLY A 502 -18.07 16.89 2.42
CA GLY A 502 -16.86 17.71 2.33
C GLY A 502 -17.07 19.17 1.92
N SER A 503 -18.30 19.67 1.84
CA SER A 503 -18.61 21.09 1.61
C SER A 503 -18.84 21.87 2.90
N LEU A 504 -19.04 21.19 4.03
CA LEU A 504 -19.26 21.84 5.32
C LEU A 504 -18.00 22.56 5.83
N GLY A 505 -18.19 23.81 6.25
CA GLY A 505 -17.20 24.55 7.03
C GLY A 505 -17.01 23.94 8.42
N LYS A 506 -15.87 24.24 9.07
CA LYS A 506 -15.50 23.68 10.38
C LYS A 506 -16.59 23.88 11.44
N LYS A 507 -17.16 25.08 11.54
CA LYS A 507 -18.20 25.41 12.54
C LYS A 507 -19.46 24.52 12.40
N ALA A 508 -20.04 24.46 11.21
CA ALA A 508 -21.24 23.66 10.94
C ALA A 508 -20.98 22.16 11.19
N ARG A 509 -19.77 21.68 10.92
CA ARG A 509 -19.37 20.32 11.26
C ARG A 509 -19.31 20.10 12.77
N ASP A 510 -18.64 20.99 13.50
CA ASP A 510 -18.48 20.87 14.95
C ASP A 510 -19.87 20.91 15.63
N GLU A 511 -20.81 21.72 15.12
CA GLU A 511 -22.22 21.75 15.54
C GLU A 511 -22.94 20.42 15.29
N ILE A 512 -22.82 19.84 14.09
CA ILE A 512 -23.42 18.52 13.79
C ILE A 512 -22.82 17.43 14.70
N LEU A 513 -21.51 17.45 14.94
CA LEU A 513 -20.86 16.49 15.83
C LEU A 513 -21.33 16.65 17.28
N LEU A 514 -21.52 17.89 17.74
CA LEU A 514 -22.11 18.15 19.06
C LEU A 514 -23.54 17.61 19.15
N ILE A 515 -24.37 17.83 18.13
CA ILE A 515 -25.74 17.27 18.08
C ILE A 515 -25.70 15.75 18.18
N ILE A 516 -24.80 15.10 17.42
CA ILE A 516 -24.62 13.64 17.43
C ILE A 516 -24.19 13.16 18.83
N ASP A 517 -23.23 13.83 19.45
CA ASP A 517 -22.68 13.43 20.75
C ASP A 517 -23.71 13.63 21.89
N SER A 518 -24.49 14.71 21.83
CA SER A 518 -25.56 15.05 22.79
C SER A 518 -26.88 14.30 22.56
N ALA A 519 -26.99 13.49 21.51
CA ALA A 519 -28.23 12.82 21.13
C ALA A 519 -28.62 11.78 22.19
N SER A 520 -29.72 12.02 22.93
CA SER A 520 -30.27 11.05 23.88
C SER A 520 -30.82 9.82 23.17
N SER A 521 -30.92 8.67 23.87
CA SER A 521 -31.45 7.42 23.32
C SER A 521 -32.80 7.56 22.61
N ASP A 522 -33.61 8.52 23.05
CA ASP A 522 -34.97 8.75 22.54
C ASP A 522 -35.01 9.62 21.27
N THR A 523 -33.87 10.19 20.87
CA THR A 523 -33.77 10.97 19.63
C THR A 523 -33.43 10.08 18.45
N GLU A 524 -34.23 10.19 17.38
CA GLU A 524 -33.93 9.56 16.10
C GLU A 524 -32.62 10.12 15.54
N LEU A 525 -31.63 9.24 15.34
CA LEU A 525 -30.33 9.62 14.81
C LEU A 525 -30.15 9.01 13.41
N CYS A 526 -30.09 9.87 12.41
CA CYS A 526 -29.80 9.49 11.03
C CYS A 526 -28.68 10.37 10.47
N VAL A 527 -27.56 9.76 10.11
CA VAL A 527 -26.39 10.45 9.56
C VAL A 527 -26.17 10.04 8.11
N ILE A 528 -25.99 10.98 7.20
CA ILE A 528 -25.64 10.72 5.80
C ILE A 528 -24.23 11.24 5.57
N SER A 529 -23.32 10.43 5.01
CA SER A 529 -21.97 10.90 4.73
C SER A 529 -21.35 10.30 3.47
N THR A 530 -20.38 11.03 2.93
CA THR A 530 -19.47 10.48 1.93
C THR A 530 -18.41 9.62 2.61
N GLY A 531 -18.13 8.43 2.07
CA GLY A 531 -17.20 7.48 2.69
C GLY A 531 -15.76 7.99 2.85
N GLN A 532 -15.34 8.98 2.04
CA GLN A 532 -14.05 9.65 2.23
C GLN A 532 -14.04 10.51 3.51
N TYR A 533 -15.16 11.09 3.91
CA TYR A 533 -15.27 11.99 5.05
C TYR A 533 -15.40 11.22 6.38
N LEU A 534 -16.09 10.08 6.35
CA LEU A 534 -16.25 9.20 7.50
C LEU A 534 -15.03 8.31 7.80
N GLY A 535 -14.18 8.09 6.79
CA GLY A 535 -13.14 7.04 6.81
C GLY A 535 -12.12 7.13 7.94
N GLU A 536 -11.66 8.33 8.31
CA GLU A 536 -10.49 8.56 9.19
C GLU A 536 -10.76 9.78 10.09
N GLY A 537 -11.35 9.54 11.27
CA GLY A 537 -11.56 10.56 12.32
C GLY A 537 -13.03 10.93 12.62
N PHE A 538 -14.01 10.18 12.09
CA PHE A 538 -15.39 10.22 12.60
C PHE A 538 -15.57 9.12 13.66
N ASP A 539 -15.98 9.52 14.85
CA ASP A 539 -16.23 8.64 15.98
C ASP A 539 -17.65 8.85 16.50
N CYS A 540 -18.48 7.84 16.41
CA CYS A 540 -19.86 7.88 16.88
C CYS A 540 -20.27 6.44 17.27
N PRO A 541 -19.86 5.97 18.46
CA PRO A 541 -20.11 4.59 18.91
C PRO A 541 -21.61 4.28 19.03
N GLN A 542 -22.44 5.32 19.19
CA GLN A 542 -23.90 5.23 19.34
C GLN A 542 -24.64 4.75 18.07
N LEU A 543 -23.99 4.73 16.89
CA LEU A 543 -24.57 4.22 15.65
C LEU A 543 -24.54 2.70 15.62
N ASP A 544 -25.64 2.08 15.21
CA ASP A 544 -25.81 0.61 15.22
C ASP A 544 -26.20 0.02 13.85
N THR A 545 -26.65 0.85 12.91
CA THR A 545 -27.13 0.39 11.60
C THR A 545 -26.41 1.11 10.46
N LEU A 546 -25.77 0.36 9.57
CA LEU A 546 -25.05 0.89 8.40
C LEU A 546 -25.80 0.56 7.10
N PHE A 547 -26.12 1.58 6.32
CA PHE A 547 -26.61 1.46 4.95
C PHE A 547 -25.48 1.78 3.97
N LEU A 548 -24.94 0.73 3.33
CA LEU A 548 -23.92 0.89 2.30
C LEU A 548 -24.57 1.20 0.95
N ALA A 549 -25.07 2.43 0.81
CA ALA A 549 -25.83 2.89 -0.35
C ALA A 549 -25.03 2.89 -1.66
N PHE A 550 -23.70 2.97 -1.61
CA PHE A 550 -22.83 2.96 -2.80
C PHE A 550 -21.94 1.72 -2.87
N PRO A 551 -21.76 1.09 -4.05
CA PRO A 551 -20.95 -0.12 -4.19
C PRO A 551 -19.46 0.16 -3.88
N VAL A 552 -18.94 -0.50 -2.85
CA VAL A 552 -17.51 -0.52 -2.51
C VAL A 552 -16.94 -1.90 -2.80
N SER A 553 -15.67 -2.03 -3.19
CA SER A 553 -15.05 -3.34 -3.46
C SER A 553 -13.74 -3.57 -2.70
N PHE A 554 -13.19 -2.54 -2.08
CA PHE A 554 -11.95 -2.62 -1.33
C PHE A 554 -12.22 -3.08 0.10
N LYS A 555 -11.65 -4.23 0.49
CA LYS A 555 -11.81 -4.84 1.82
C LYS A 555 -11.49 -3.85 2.94
N GLY A 556 -10.43 -3.05 2.80
CA GLY A 556 -10.01 -2.15 3.88
C GLY A 556 -11.04 -1.07 4.23
N ARG A 557 -11.74 -0.52 3.22
CA ARG A 557 -12.82 0.46 3.46
C ARG A 557 -14.03 -0.17 4.14
N ILE A 558 -14.39 -1.40 3.78
CA ILE A 558 -15.47 -2.14 4.45
C ILE A 558 -15.13 -2.38 5.92
N VAL A 559 -13.90 -2.83 6.20
CA VAL A 559 -13.39 -3.01 7.56
C VAL A 559 -13.42 -1.70 8.35
N GLN A 560 -13.04 -0.58 7.73
CA GLN A 560 -13.10 0.73 8.36
C GLN A 560 -14.53 1.19 8.65
N TYR A 561 -15.48 1.02 7.72
CA TYR A 561 -16.85 1.47 7.91
C TYR A 561 -17.61 0.61 8.91
N ALA A 562 -17.70 -0.69 8.66
CA ALA A 562 -18.44 -1.61 9.53
C ALA A 562 -17.75 -1.73 10.90
N GLY A 563 -16.41 -1.76 10.96
CA GLY A 563 -15.67 -1.82 12.22
C GLY A 563 -15.90 -0.62 13.14
N ARG A 564 -16.25 0.57 12.61
CA ARG A 564 -16.63 1.73 13.45
C ARG A 564 -17.95 1.51 14.17
N LEU A 565 -18.89 0.79 13.57
CA LEU A 565 -20.14 0.41 14.21
C LEU A 565 -19.98 -0.77 15.17
N LEU A 566 -18.87 -1.51 15.15
CA LEU A 566 -18.65 -2.62 16.10
C LEU A 566 -18.15 -2.17 17.48
N ARG A 567 -18.11 -0.86 17.75
CA ARG A 567 -17.77 -0.32 19.07
C ARG A 567 -18.94 -0.52 20.03
N THR A 568 -18.62 -0.90 21.27
CA THR A 568 -19.58 -0.99 22.37
C THR A 568 -20.09 0.41 22.75
N HIS A 569 -21.35 0.48 23.13
CA HIS A 569 -22.03 1.69 23.59
C HIS A 569 -23.19 1.26 24.48
N GLU A 570 -23.50 2.04 25.51
CA GLU A 570 -24.64 1.76 26.39
C GLU A 570 -25.95 1.66 25.56
N GLY A 571 -26.72 0.59 25.78
CA GLY A 571 -27.97 0.32 25.04
C GLY A 571 -27.78 -0.32 23.65
N LYS A 572 -26.54 -0.60 23.21
CA LYS A 572 -26.27 -1.20 21.90
C LYS A 572 -26.00 -2.70 21.99
N SER A 573 -26.94 -3.50 21.53
CA SER A 573 -26.89 -4.97 21.59
C SER A 573 -26.66 -5.64 20.22
N ALA A 574 -26.95 -4.94 19.11
CA ALA A 574 -26.87 -5.50 17.78
C ALA A 574 -26.42 -4.48 16.73
N VAL A 575 -25.56 -4.90 15.80
CA VAL A 575 -25.10 -4.12 14.65
C VAL A 575 -25.64 -4.73 13.36
N THR A 576 -26.37 -3.94 12.58
CA THR A 576 -26.95 -4.37 11.31
C THR A 576 -26.31 -3.64 10.13
N VAL A 577 -25.91 -4.38 9.09
CA VAL A 577 -25.39 -3.81 7.84
C VAL A 577 -26.35 -4.14 6.70
N TYR A 578 -26.87 -3.11 6.05
CA TYR A 578 -27.61 -3.20 4.80
C TYR A 578 -26.64 -3.01 3.62
N ASP A 579 -26.47 -4.04 2.79
CA ASP A 579 -25.69 -4.00 1.55
C ASP A 579 -26.61 -4.16 0.34
N TYR A 580 -26.57 -3.19 -0.56
CA TYR A 580 -27.38 -3.19 -1.77
C TYR A 580 -26.59 -3.87 -2.90
N ALA A 581 -27.14 -4.97 -3.40
CA ALA A 581 -26.55 -5.78 -4.46
C ALA A 581 -27.25 -5.51 -5.79
N ASP A 582 -26.46 -5.16 -6.81
CA ASP A 582 -26.94 -4.87 -8.16
C ASP A 582 -26.54 -6.02 -9.12
N PRO A 583 -27.23 -7.19 -9.10
CA PRO A 583 -26.78 -8.41 -9.77
C PRO A 583 -26.84 -8.34 -11.30
N ALA A 584 -27.72 -7.48 -11.85
CA ALA A 584 -27.90 -7.30 -13.30
C ALA A 584 -26.69 -6.63 -13.96
N VAL A 585 -25.83 -5.95 -13.18
CA VAL A 585 -24.62 -5.28 -13.69
C VAL A 585 -23.37 -6.10 -13.31
N PRO A 586 -22.70 -6.78 -14.26
CA PRO A 586 -21.62 -7.75 -13.96
C PRO A 586 -20.47 -7.19 -13.12
N VAL A 587 -20.08 -5.93 -13.34
CA VAL A 587 -19.00 -5.29 -12.57
C VAL A 587 -19.42 -5.08 -11.11
N LEU A 588 -20.66 -4.67 -10.85
CA LEU A 588 -21.19 -4.46 -9.51
C LEU A 588 -21.40 -5.79 -8.76
N LYS A 589 -21.86 -6.84 -9.46
CA LYS A 589 -21.90 -8.21 -8.94
C LYS A 589 -20.53 -8.70 -8.45
N LYS A 590 -19.46 -8.48 -9.24
CA LYS A 590 -18.08 -8.80 -8.83
C LYS A 590 -17.65 -8.00 -7.61
N MET A 591 -18.04 -6.73 -7.50
CA MET A 591 -17.76 -5.89 -6.33
C MET A 591 -18.46 -6.42 -5.07
N HIS A 592 -19.74 -6.81 -5.19
CA HIS A 592 -20.52 -7.41 -4.11
C HIS A 592 -19.90 -8.71 -3.58
N THR A 593 -19.47 -9.62 -4.46
CA THR A 593 -18.78 -10.86 -4.04
C THR A 593 -17.53 -10.57 -3.20
N LYS A 594 -16.78 -9.51 -3.52
CA LYS A 594 -15.62 -9.09 -2.72
C LYS A 594 -16.03 -8.53 -1.36
N ARG A 595 -17.15 -7.80 -1.27
CA ARG A 595 -17.70 -7.29 0.00
C ARG A 595 -18.13 -8.41 0.93
N LEU A 596 -18.83 -9.43 0.44
CA LEU A 596 -19.26 -10.57 1.25
C LEU A 596 -18.08 -11.26 1.96
N ARG A 597 -16.94 -11.40 1.27
CA ARG A 597 -15.70 -11.90 1.89
C ARG A 597 -15.16 -10.96 2.96
N ALA A 598 -15.31 -9.64 2.79
CA ALA A 598 -14.91 -8.67 3.80
C ALA A 598 -15.78 -8.75 5.06
N TYR A 599 -17.11 -8.86 4.92
CA TYR A 599 -18.03 -9.02 6.06
C TYR A 599 -17.79 -10.31 6.84
N ALA A 600 -17.54 -11.42 6.15
CA ALA A 600 -17.21 -12.69 6.80
C ALA A 600 -15.95 -12.57 7.69
N ASN A 601 -14.95 -11.78 7.27
CA ASN A 601 -13.75 -11.52 8.07
C ASN A 601 -14.01 -10.62 9.29
N LEU A 602 -15.11 -9.86 9.30
CA LEU A 602 -15.56 -9.05 10.43
C LEU A 602 -16.51 -9.83 11.35
N GLY A 603 -16.71 -11.13 11.08
CA GLY A 603 -17.59 -12.00 11.86
C GLY A 603 -19.08 -11.74 11.64
N PHE A 604 -19.48 -11.11 10.53
CA PHE A 604 -20.88 -11.15 10.11
C PHE A 604 -21.21 -12.56 9.58
N PRO A 605 -22.42 -13.08 9.85
CA PRO A 605 -22.84 -14.39 9.40
C PRO A 605 -22.79 -14.48 7.87
N LYS A 606 -22.32 -15.61 7.35
CA LYS A 606 -22.42 -15.90 5.92
C LYS A 606 -23.91 -15.98 5.56
N LEU A 607 -24.30 -15.32 4.47
CA LEU A 607 -25.65 -15.46 3.92
C LEU A 607 -25.91 -16.94 3.68
N ARG A 608 -26.76 -17.55 4.50
CA ARG A 608 -27.40 -18.81 4.16
C ARG A 608 -28.34 -18.47 3.01
N GLY A 609 -28.16 -19.10 1.85
CA GLY A 609 -29.09 -18.93 0.74
C GLY A 609 -30.49 -19.28 1.24
N LYS A 610 -31.36 -18.26 1.41
CA LYS A 610 -32.79 -18.49 1.51
C LYS A 610 -33.26 -18.87 0.12
N GLY A 611 -33.28 -20.19 -0.12
CA GLY A 611 -34.12 -20.74 -1.16
C GLY A 611 -35.59 -20.54 -0.81
N ALA A 612 -36.37 -20.34 -1.87
CA ALA A 612 -37.82 -20.49 -1.96
C ALA A 612 -38.72 -19.43 -1.30
N ARG A 613 -39.44 -18.77 -2.22
CA ARG A 613 -40.76 -18.13 -2.11
C ARG A 613 -41.69 -18.81 -1.11
N THR A 614 -42.49 -17.99 -0.43
CA THR A 614 -43.95 -18.16 -0.39
C THR A 614 -44.57 -16.81 -0.63
#